data_AF-A0A959FA79-F1
#
_entry.id   AF-A0A959FA79-F1
#
_cell.length_a   1.000
_cell.length_b   1.000
_cell.length_c   1.000
_cell.angle_alpha   90.00
_cell.angle_beta   90.00
_cell.angle_gamma   90.00
#
_symmetry.space_group_name_H-M   'P 1'
#
loop_
_entity.id
_entity.type
_entity.pdbx_description
1 polymer ?
#
loop_
_entity_poly.entity_id
_entity_poly.type
_entity_poly.pdbx_seq_one_letter_code
_entity_poly.pdbx_strand_id
1 'polypeptide(L)'
;MNRREAIKRSALISGFAVSGSMLSAMLQGCGGEVSTAPDWTPEFFTAEEAEQIAAMAEAIIPRTDTPGAKDVYVDRYIDMMVNNVLTEEDQQKAKQVIADLYGGFPDGDFKDASAEAQLVYLEGLDGESGIGQFRSMVIAGYFTSEEVGKNVLAYDPVPGAWIPCGDLEELTGGRNWSL
;
A
#
# COMPACT_ATOMS: atom_id res chain seq x y z
N MET A 1 -7.27 -26.50 8.14
CA MET A 1 -5.91 -26.94 8.56
C MET A 1 -4.98 -25.74 8.47
N ASN A 2 -4.48 -25.23 9.60
CA ASN A 2 -3.72 -23.97 9.63
C ASN A 2 -2.31 -24.16 9.04
N ARG A 3 -2.01 -23.46 7.94
CA ARG A 3 -0.73 -23.56 7.21
C ARG A 3 0.49 -23.33 8.12
N ARG A 4 0.35 -22.42 9.10
CA ARG A 4 1.40 -22.11 10.11
C ARG A 4 1.73 -23.30 11.03
N GLU A 5 0.73 -24.11 11.36
CA GLU A 5 0.89 -25.24 12.28
C GLU A 5 1.56 -26.44 11.59
N ALA A 6 1.29 -26.62 10.29
CA ALA A 6 1.92 -27.66 9.48
C ALA A 6 3.43 -27.41 9.28
N ILE A 7 3.81 -26.15 9.04
CA ILE A 7 5.21 -25.74 8.85
C ILE A 7 6.02 -25.90 10.15
N LYS A 8 5.44 -25.55 11.30
CA LYS A 8 6.09 -25.75 12.61
C LYS A 8 6.36 -27.22 12.93
N ARG A 9 5.42 -28.10 12.56
CA ARG A 9 5.53 -29.54 12.84
C ARG A 9 6.47 -30.25 11.88
N SER A 10 6.55 -29.85 10.62
CA SER A 10 7.50 -30.44 9.66
C SER A 10 8.97 -30.09 9.98
N ALA A 11 9.23 -28.89 10.48
CA ALA A 11 10.57 -28.48 10.94
C ALA A 11 11.05 -29.31 12.15
N LEU A 12 10.15 -29.60 13.10
CA LEU A 12 10.43 -30.39 14.30
C LEU A 12 10.75 -31.86 14.01
N ILE A 13 10.13 -32.44 12.98
CA ILE A 13 10.33 -33.84 12.59
C ILE A 13 11.68 -34.04 11.87
N SER A 14 12.22 -32.99 11.24
CA SER A 14 13.44 -33.10 10.43
C SER A 14 14.74 -32.96 11.23
N GLY A 15 14.67 -32.74 12.56
CA GLY A 15 15.84 -32.75 13.46
C GLY A 15 16.88 -31.66 13.20
N PHE A 16 16.57 -30.64 12.40
CA PHE A 16 17.48 -29.53 12.14
C PHE A 16 17.59 -28.63 13.38
N ALA A 17 18.72 -28.70 14.08
CA ALA A 17 19.09 -27.71 15.07
C ALA A 17 19.49 -26.41 14.36
N VAL A 18 18.54 -25.53 14.12
CA VAL A 18 18.84 -24.15 13.69
C VAL A 18 19.44 -23.40 14.86
N SER A 19 20.72 -23.06 14.77
CA SER A 19 21.36 -22.12 15.70
C SER A 19 20.60 -20.79 15.70
N GLY A 20 20.48 -20.12 16.86
CA GLY A 20 19.73 -18.87 16.98
C GLY A 20 20.19 -17.77 16.00
N SER A 21 21.44 -17.81 15.58
CA SER A 21 22.02 -16.95 14.54
C SER A 21 21.41 -17.16 13.15
N MET A 22 20.99 -18.38 12.79
CA MET A 22 20.35 -18.65 11.49
C MET A 22 18.88 -18.18 11.48
N LEU A 23 18.20 -18.24 12.62
CA LEU A 23 16.86 -17.65 12.78
C LEU A 23 16.92 -16.11 12.71
N SER A 24 17.93 -15.47 13.31
CA SER A 24 18.14 -14.02 13.15
C SER A 24 18.45 -13.63 11.70
N ALA A 25 19.22 -14.42 10.95
CA ALA A 25 19.49 -14.15 9.54
C ALA A 25 18.26 -14.32 8.63
N MET A 26 17.32 -15.20 8.98
CA MET A 26 16.03 -15.30 8.27
C MET A 26 15.00 -14.27 8.75
N LEU A 27 15.05 -13.84 10.01
CA LEU A 27 14.24 -12.73 10.53
C LEU A 27 14.72 -11.34 10.06
N GLN A 28 15.99 -11.23 9.63
CA GLN A 28 16.50 -10.08 8.87
C GLN A 28 15.90 -9.97 7.45
N GLY A 29 15.03 -10.91 7.05
CA GLY A 29 14.10 -10.71 5.94
C GLY A 29 13.06 -9.60 6.19
N CYS A 30 12.93 -9.10 7.42
CA CYS A 30 12.24 -7.86 7.79
C CYS A 30 13.22 -6.87 8.44
N GLY A 31 14.26 -6.50 7.70
CA GLY A 31 15.25 -5.52 8.12
C GLY A 31 16.36 -5.32 7.10
N GLY A 32 16.08 -5.59 5.83
CA GLY A 32 16.95 -5.11 4.77
C GLY A 32 16.92 -3.59 4.85
N GLU A 33 18.09 -2.98 5.09
CA GLU A 33 18.36 -1.61 4.74
C GLU A 33 18.07 -1.47 3.24
N VAL A 34 16.80 -1.17 2.91
CA VAL A 34 16.43 -0.59 1.63
C VAL A 34 17.22 0.71 1.61
N SER A 35 18.23 0.74 0.74
CA SER A 35 19.05 1.90 0.41
C SER A 35 18.28 3.20 0.63
N THR A 36 18.65 3.96 1.68
CA THR A 36 18.03 5.22 2.10
C THR A 36 18.48 6.39 1.20
N ALA A 37 18.26 6.23 -0.09
CA ALA A 37 18.15 7.30 -1.06
C ALA A 37 17.22 6.77 -2.16
N PRO A 38 15.99 7.28 -2.30
CA PRO A 38 15.16 6.90 -3.42
C PRO A 38 15.80 7.47 -4.70
N ASP A 39 15.71 6.75 -5.83
CA ASP A 39 15.93 7.31 -7.19
C ASP A 39 14.90 8.42 -7.54
N TRP A 40 14.15 8.91 -6.56
CA TRP A 40 13.07 9.86 -6.67
C TRP A 40 13.08 10.79 -5.47
N THR A 41 13.01 12.09 -5.72
CA THR A 41 12.83 13.11 -4.69
C THR A 41 11.43 13.68 -4.85
N PRO A 42 10.63 13.81 -3.77
CA PRO A 42 9.32 14.44 -3.85
C PRO A 42 9.41 15.88 -4.39
N GLU A 43 8.44 16.28 -5.22
CA GLU A 43 8.37 17.62 -5.81
C GLU A 43 7.62 18.60 -4.91
N PHE A 44 6.58 18.14 -4.21
CA PHE A 44 5.72 18.99 -3.38
C PHE A 44 5.88 18.72 -1.88
N PHE A 45 5.88 17.45 -1.48
CA PHE A 45 6.11 17.05 -0.10
C PHE A 45 7.59 17.07 0.25
N THR A 46 7.92 17.05 1.54
CA THR A 46 9.28 16.76 1.99
C THR A 46 9.54 15.24 1.98
N ALA A 47 10.79 14.82 2.04
CA ALA A 47 11.13 13.39 2.14
C ALA A 47 10.47 12.72 3.35
N GLU A 48 10.44 13.42 4.50
CA GLU A 48 9.81 12.93 5.73
C GLU A 48 8.29 12.80 5.59
N GLU A 49 7.63 13.80 5.00
CA GLU A 49 6.19 13.75 4.70
C GLU A 49 5.85 12.61 3.74
N ALA A 50 6.68 12.38 2.72
CA ALA A 50 6.50 11.30 1.75
C ALA A 50 6.60 9.91 2.41
N GLU A 51 7.50 9.72 3.37
CA GLU A 51 7.59 8.47 4.14
C GLU A 51 6.34 8.19 4.98
N GLN A 52 5.77 9.23 5.61
CA GLN A 52 4.49 9.15 6.32
C GLN A 52 3.34 8.77 5.37
N ILE A 53 3.25 9.46 4.23
CA ILE A 53 2.25 9.18 3.19
C ILE A 53 2.38 7.73 2.69
N ALA A 54 3.60 7.27 2.41
CA ALA A 54 3.85 5.90 1.95
C ALA A 54 3.41 4.87 3.00
N ALA A 55 3.70 5.11 4.28
CA ALA A 55 3.27 4.23 5.36
C ALA A 55 1.74 4.20 5.51
N MET A 56 1.08 5.36 5.47
CA MET A 56 -0.39 5.42 5.53
C MET A 56 -1.04 4.73 4.32
N ALA A 57 -0.50 4.94 3.12
CA ALA A 57 -1.00 4.30 1.91
C ALA A 57 -0.86 2.76 1.98
N GLU A 58 0.27 2.26 2.49
CA GLU A 58 0.48 0.83 2.72
C GLU A 58 -0.46 0.26 3.78
N ALA A 59 -0.75 1.00 4.84
CA ALA A 59 -1.71 0.56 5.86
C ALA A 59 -3.15 0.47 5.28
N ILE A 60 -3.49 1.30 4.29
CA ILE A 60 -4.78 1.26 3.59
C ILE A 60 -4.85 0.10 2.58
N ILE A 61 -3.78 -0.12 1.80
CA ILE A 61 -3.67 -1.23 0.84
C ILE A 61 -2.37 -1.99 1.10
N PRO A 62 -2.36 -2.90 2.09
CA PRO A 62 -1.16 -3.66 2.44
C PRO A 62 -0.89 -4.75 1.40
N ARG A 63 0.39 -5.07 1.20
CA ARG A 63 0.77 -6.23 0.39
C ARG A 63 0.14 -7.52 0.93
N THR A 64 -0.47 -8.29 0.03
CA THR A 64 -1.01 -9.63 0.31
C THR A 64 -0.54 -10.60 -0.79
N ASP A 65 -1.47 -11.32 -1.42
CA ASP A 65 -1.20 -12.08 -2.66
C ASP A 65 -1.11 -11.13 -3.88
N THR A 66 -1.52 -9.87 -3.72
CA THR A 66 -1.34 -8.76 -4.68
C THR A 66 -0.33 -7.74 -4.13
N PRO A 67 0.28 -6.91 -5.02
CA PRO A 67 1.12 -5.79 -4.58
C PRO A 67 0.39 -4.85 -3.60
N GLY A 68 1.11 -4.28 -2.65
CA GLY A 68 0.66 -3.20 -1.76
C GLY A 68 0.86 -1.81 -2.37
N ALA A 69 0.45 -0.77 -1.65
CA ALA A 69 0.57 0.61 -2.12
C ALA A 69 2.02 1.06 -2.34
N LYS A 70 2.96 0.64 -1.48
CA LYS A 70 4.39 0.95 -1.63
C LYS A 70 5.02 0.25 -2.84
N ASP A 71 4.54 -0.95 -3.17
CA ASP A 71 5.07 -1.70 -4.32
C ASP A 71 4.78 -1.03 -5.66
N VAL A 72 3.71 -0.21 -5.70
CA VAL A 72 3.26 0.51 -6.90
C VAL A 72 3.38 2.02 -6.76
N TYR A 73 4.18 2.47 -5.78
CA TYR A 73 4.60 3.86 -5.61
C TYR A 73 3.44 4.87 -5.49
N VAL A 74 2.41 4.52 -4.71
CA VAL A 74 1.23 5.38 -4.51
C VAL A 74 1.61 6.74 -3.89
N ASP A 75 2.62 6.78 -3.04
CA ASP A 75 3.19 8.02 -2.49
C ASP A 75 3.68 8.99 -3.58
N ARG A 76 4.36 8.47 -4.61
CA ARG A 76 4.82 9.27 -5.76
C ARG A 76 3.66 9.77 -6.59
N TYR A 77 2.63 8.93 -6.77
CA TYR A 77 1.40 9.35 -7.42
C TYR A 77 0.73 10.51 -6.66
N ILE A 78 0.62 10.41 -5.32
CA ILE A 78 0.01 11.46 -4.50
C ILE A 78 0.81 12.76 -4.60
N ASP A 79 2.14 12.71 -4.47
CA ASP A 79 3.00 13.89 -4.63
C ASP A 79 2.82 14.55 -6.00
N MET A 80 2.89 13.76 -7.07
CA MET A 80 2.67 14.25 -8.44
C MET A 80 1.27 14.85 -8.64
N MET A 81 0.23 14.20 -8.10
CA MET A 81 -1.15 14.67 -8.22
C MET A 81 -1.36 16.00 -7.50
N VAL A 82 -0.85 16.12 -6.28
CA VAL A 82 -0.93 17.36 -5.52
C VAL A 82 -0.13 18.46 -6.24
N ASN A 83 1.09 18.16 -6.70
CA ASN A 83 1.93 19.14 -7.36
C ASN A 83 1.36 19.65 -8.70
N ASN A 84 0.87 18.73 -9.55
CA ASN A 84 0.61 19.03 -10.96
C ASN A 84 -0.88 19.21 -11.32
N VAL A 85 -1.81 18.77 -10.47
CA VAL A 85 -3.25 18.76 -10.78
C VAL A 85 -4.04 19.75 -9.92
N LEU A 86 -3.65 19.94 -8.65
CA LEU A 86 -4.39 20.79 -7.72
C LEU A 86 -4.02 22.27 -7.88
N THR A 87 -4.97 23.14 -7.53
CA THR A 87 -4.71 24.59 -7.39
C THR A 87 -3.84 24.85 -6.16
N GLU A 88 -3.12 25.98 -6.10
CA GLU A 88 -2.30 26.31 -4.91
C GLU A 88 -3.11 26.30 -3.60
N GLU A 89 -4.37 26.75 -3.65
CA GLU A 89 -5.28 26.69 -2.50
C GLU A 89 -5.56 25.24 -2.07
N ASP A 90 -5.86 24.37 -3.03
CA ASP A 90 -6.18 22.97 -2.74
C ASP A 90 -4.93 22.14 -2.41
N GLN A 91 -3.77 22.52 -2.92
CA GLN A 91 -2.47 21.97 -2.50
C GLN A 91 -2.23 22.17 -1.01
N GLN A 92 -2.43 23.39 -0.51
CA GLN A 92 -2.25 23.67 0.92
C GLN A 92 -3.29 22.94 1.77
N LYS A 93 -4.54 22.85 1.32
CA LYS A 93 -5.57 22.05 2.02
C LYS A 93 -5.19 20.57 2.06
N ALA A 94 -4.78 19.99 0.94
CA ALA A 94 -4.38 18.59 0.86
C ALA A 94 -3.18 18.32 1.78
N LYS A 95 -2.18 19.21 1.77
CA LYS A 95 -1.01 19.14 2.65
C LYS A 95 -1.43 19.16 4.12
N GLN A 96 -2.29 20.10 4.51
CA GLN A 96 -2.75 20.22 5.88
C GLN A 96 -3.55 18.98 6.32
N VAL A 97 -4.48 18.52 5.49
CA VAL A 97 -5.30 17.32 5.80
C VAL A 97 -4.41 16.10 5.99
N ILE A 98 -3.44 15.86 5.09
CA ILE A 98 -2.52 14.73 5.22
C ILE A 98 -1.65 14.87 6.48
N ALA A 99 -1.17 16.09 6.77
CA ALA A 99 -0.39 16.36 7.97
C ALA A 99 -1.16 16.13 9.26
N ASP A 100 -2.44 16.52 9.31
CA ASP A 100 -3.31 16.30 10.45
C ASP A 100 -3.56 14.80 10.67
N LEU A 101 -3.63 14.00 9.59
CA LEU A 101 -3.85 12.56 9.69
C LEU A 101 -2.65 11.83 10.31
N TYR A 102 -1.42 12.03 9.82
CA TYR A 102 -0.27 11.36 10.46
C TYR A 102 0.14 12.04 11.78
N GLY A 103 -0.06 13.35 11.90
CA GLY A 103 0.26 14.13 13.11
C GLY A 103 -0.72 13.90 14.27
N GLY A 104 -1.92 13.39 13.98
CA GLY A 104 -2.89 12.97 14.99
C GLY A 104 -2.59 11.60 15.62
N PHE A 105 -1.57 10.88 15.13
CA PHE A 105 -1.16 9.60 15.69
C PHE A 105 -0.53 9.81 17.09
N PRO A 106 -0.98 9.11 18.14
CA PRO A 106 -0.61 9.43 19.51
C PRO A 106 0.81 8.99 19.91
N ASP A 107 1.38 8.00 19.24
CA ASP A 107 2.58 7.29 19.69
C ASP A 107 3.77 7.48 18.73
N GLY A 108 4.19 8.73 18.56
CA GLY A 108 5.33 9.09 17.71
C GLY A 108 4.95 9.24 16.24
N ASP A 109 5.90 8.93 15.35
CA ASP A 109 5.67 9.03 13.91
C ASP A 109 4.86 7.83 13.41
N PHE A 110 3.77 8.10 12.68
CA PHE A 110 2.88 7.04 12.16
C PHE A 110 3.65 5.99 11.35
N LYS A 111 4.64 6.41 10.55
CA LYS A 111 5.48 5.52 9.74
C LYS A 111 6.28 4.47 10.54
N ASP A 112 6.56 4.74 11.81
CA ASP A 112 7.37 3.88 12.68
C ASP A 112 6.52 2.94 13.55
N ALA A 113 5.19 3.12 13.54
CA ALA A 113 4.26 2.30 14.30
C ALA A 113 4.13 0.87 13.72
N SER A 114 3.69 -0.08 14.55
CA SER A 114 3.36 -1.42 14.07
C SER A 114 2.14 -1.40 13.14
N ALA A 115 2.05 -2.38 12.23
CA ALA A 115 0.91 -2.50 11.31
C ALA A 115 -0.43 -2.58 12.06
N GLU A 116 -0.47 -3.26 13.22
CA GLU A 116 -1.65 -3.34 14.06
C GLU A 116 -2.04 -1.98 14.65
N ALA A 117 -1.07 -1.19 15.11
CA ALA A 117 -1.32 0.15 15.66
C ALA A 117 -1.79 1.13 14.56
N GLN A 118 -1.16 1.07 13.39
CA GLN A 118 -1.57 1.84 12.21
C GLN A 118 -3.01 1.53 11.80
N LEU A 119 -3.36 0.24 11.72
CA LEU A 119 -4.71 -0.17 11.35
C LEU A 119 -5.76 0.31 12.36
N VAL A 120 -5.54 0.06 13.66
CA VAL A 120 -6.46 0.49 14.73
C VAL A 120 -6.66 2.01 14.71
N TYR A 121 -5.60 2.77 14.48
CA TYR A 121 -5.68 4.22 14.37
C TYR A 121 -6.53 4.65 13.17
N LEU A 122 -6.24 4.12 11.98
CA LEU A 122 -6.96 4.48 10.75
C LEU A 122 -8.45 4.07 10.79
N GLU A 123 -8.76 2.92 11.41
CA GLU A 123 -10.16 2.52 11.66
C GLU A 123 -10.86 3.48 12.63
N GLY A 124 -10.13 4.03 13.60
CA GLY A 124 -10.64 5.04 14.53
C GLY A 124 -11.05 6.36 13.86
N LEU A 125 -10.51 6.64 12.66
CA LEU A 125 -10.84 7.83 11.87
C LEU A 125 -12.01 7.60 10.89
N ASP A 126 -12.56 6.38 10.79
CA ASP A 126 -13.62 6.08 9.82
C ASP A 126 -14.84 7.01 9.99
N GLY A 127 -15.25 7.63 8.88
CA GLY A 127 -16.32 8.62 8.83
C GLY A 127 -15.85 10.06 8.84
N GLU A 128 -14.57 10.32 9.11
CA GLU A 128 -13.98 11.64 8.93
C GLU A 128 -13.70 11.94 7.44
N SER A 129 -13.95 13.18 7.02
CA SER A 129 -13.78 13.58 5.62
C SER A 129 -12.32 13.53 5.16
N GLY A 130 -11.37 13.87 6.05
CA GLY A 130 -9.94 13.90 5.76
C GLY A 130 -9.40 12.52 5.35
N ILE A 131 -9.66 11.50 6.16
CA ILE A 131 -9.24 10.12 5.83
C ILE A 131 -9.96 9.60 4.59
N GLY A 132 -11.23 9.97 4.37
CA GLY A 132 -11.97 9.59 3.18
C GLY A 132 -11.34 10.14 1.89
N GLN A 133 -10.91 11.40 1.91
CA GLN A 133 -10.20 12.02 0.78
C GLN A 133 -8.85 11.34 0.53
N PHE A 134 -8.07 11.12 1.60
CA PHE A 134 -6.78 10.44 1.48
C PHE A 134 -6.91 9.01 0.94
N ARG A 135 -7.83 8.22 1.50
CA ARG A 135 -8.17 6.86 1.02
C ARG A 135 -8.56 6.86 -0.44
N SER A 136 -9.33 7.85 -0.90
CA SER A 136 -9.72 7.98 -2.30
C SER A 136 -8.52 8.20 -3.22
N MET A 137 -7.55 9.03 -2.80
CA MET A 137 -6.29 9.23 -3.54
C MET A 137 -5.43 7.96 -3.57
N VAL A 138 -5.34 7.23 -2.45
CA VAL A 138 -4.60 5.95 -2.38
C VAL A 138 -5.20 4.92 -3.33
N ILE A 139 -6.53 4.75 -3.29
CA ILE A 139 -7.26 3.83 -4.17
C ILE A 139 -7.06 4.20 -5.65
N ALA A 140 -7.17 5.50 -5.98
CA ALA A 140 -6.94 5.97 -7.33
C ALA A 140 -5.51 5.69 -7.80
N GLY A 141 -4.50 6.00 -6.98
CA GLY A 141 -3.10 5.73 -7.32
C GLY A 141 -2.81 4.24 -7.51
N TYR A 142 -3.38 3.39 -6.66
CA TYR A 142 -3.22 1.94 -6.77
C TYR A 142 -3.82 1.38 -8.07
N PHE A 143 -5.10 1.64 -8.33
CA PHE A 143 -5.80 1.08 -9.49
C PHE A 143 -5.45 1.72 -10.83
N THR A 144 -4.74 2.85 -10.84
CA THR A 144 -4.18 3.45 -12.06
C THR A 144 -2.73 3.08 -12.33
N SER A 145 -2.09 2.33 -11.43
CA SER A 145 -0.73 1.85 -11.64
C SER A 145 -0.67 0.77 -12.74
N GLU A 146 0.44 0.75 -13.49
CA GLU A 146 0.63 -0.22 -14.57
C GLU A 146 0.59 -1.68 -14.07
N GLU A 147 1.27 -1.96 -12.96
CA GLU A 147 1.34 -3.29 -12.37
C GLU A 147 -0.05 -3.82 -11.99
N VAL A 148 -0.86 -2.99 -11.32
CA VAL A 148 -2.22 -3.37 -10.94
C VAL A 148 -3.11 -3.50 -12.17
N GLY A 149 -3.04 -2.53 -13.10
CA GLY A 149 -3.83 -2.56 -14.33
C GLY A 149 -3.58 -3.79 -15.19
N LYS A 150 -2.32 -4.22 -15.33
CA LYS A 150 -1.96 -5.36 -16.20
C LYS A 150 -2.02 -6.72 -15.52
N ASN A 151 -1.58 -6.80 -14.26
CA ASN A 151 -1.32 -8.08 -13.60
C ASN A 151 -2.33 -8.43 -12.50
N VAL A 152 -3.01 -7.45 -11.92
CA VAL A 152 -4.03 -7.67 -10.88
C VAL A 152 -5.45 -7.61 -11.46
N LEU A 153 -5.72 -6.61 -12.30
CA LEU A 153 -7.00 -6.43 -12.97
C LEU A 153 -7.06 -7.21 -14.30
N ALA A 154 -8.26 -7.29 -14.86
CA ALA A 154 -8.47 -7.81 -16.21
C ALA A 154 -8.13 -6.72 -17.23
N TYR A 155 -7.06 -6.94 -17.99
CA TYR A 155 -6.57 -6.01 -19.01
C TYR A 155 -6.88 -6.55 -20.40
N ASP A 156 -7.66 -5.80 -21.18
CA ASP A 156 -7.83 -6.01 -22.62
C ASP A 156 -7.37 -4.76 -23.37
N PRO A 157 -6.18 -4.78 -24.01
CA PRO A 157 -5.64 -3.62 -24.70
C PRO A 157 -6.43 -3.24 -25.96
N VAL A 158 -7.26 -4.14 -26.49
CA VAL A 158 -8.08 -3.90 -27.70
C VAL A 158 -9.48 -4.45 -27.46
N PRO A 159 -10.35 -3.69 -26.74
CA PRO A 159 -11.68 -4.16 -26.40
C PRO A 159 -12.45 -4.54 -27.66
N GLY A 160 -12.86 -5.80 -27.72
CA GLY A 160 -13.57 -6.40 -28.85
C GLY A 160 -15.05 -6.03 -28.87
N ALA A 161 -15.89 -7.02 -29.20
CA ALA A 161 -17.33 -6.83 -29.22
C ALA A 161 -17.86 -6.54 -27.80
N TRP A 162 -18.79 -5.59 -27.69
CA TRP A 162 -19.50 -5.35 -26.44
C TRP A 162 -20.40 -6.53 -26.10
N ILE A 163 -20.19 -7.14 -24.93
CA ILE A 163 -20.97 -8.27 -24.43
C ILE A 163 -21.92 -7.76 -23.33
N PRO A 164 -23.23 -7.55 -23.62
CA PRO A 164 -24.19 -7.19 -22.60
C PRO A 164 -24.34 -8.29 -21.57
N CYS A 165 -24.38 -7.90 -20.28
CA CYS A 165 -24.76 -8.81 -19.19
C CYS A 165 -23.97 -10.13 -19.14
N GLY A 166 -22.73 -10.13 -19.62
CA GLY A 166 -21.86 -11.29 -19.52
C GLY A 166 -21.45 -11.55 -18.07
N ASP A 167 -21.20 -12.82 -17.76
CA ASP A 167 -20.79 -13.24 -16.43
C ASP A 167 -19.34 -12.82 -16.13
N LEU A 168 -19.07 -12.28 -14.94
CA LEU A 168 -17.75 -11.79 -14.58
C LEU A 168 -16.71 -12.92 -14.52
N GLU A 169 -17.10 -14.11 -14.04
CA GLU A 169 -16.18 -15.24 -13.97
C GLU A 169 -15.77 -15.68 -15.38
N GLU A 170 -16.74 -15.79 -16.29
CA GLU A 170 -16.48 -16.15 -17.69
C GLU A 170 -15.63 -15.10 -18.42
N LEU A 171 -15.91 -13.81 -18.21
CA LEU A 171 -15.26 -12.73 -18.96
C LEU A 171 -13.85 -12.40 -18.47
N THR A 172 -13.59 -12.49 -17.17
CA THR A 172 -12.34 -11.96 -16.58
C THR A 172 -11.67 -12.90 -15.57
N GLY A 173 -12.28 -14.06 -15.30
CA GLY A 173 -11.88 -14.92 -14.19
C GLY A 173 -12.17 -14.27 -12.83
N GLY A 174 -13.28 -13.54 -12.74
CA GLY A 174 -13.74 -12.91 -11.48
C GLY A 174 -13.02 -11.61 -11.13
N ARG A 175 -12.14 -11.12 -12.02
CA ARG A 175 -11.37 -9.87 -11.82
C ARG A 175 -12.13 -8.66 -12.33
N ASN A 176 -11.97 -7.53 -11.66
CA ASN A 176 -12.47 -6.26 -12.20
C ASN A 176 -11.67 -5.84 -13.44
N TRP A 177 -12.32 -5.14 -14.36
CA TRP A 177 -11.67 -4.57 -15.54
C TRP A 177 -10.68 -3.45 -15.17
N SER A 178 -9.53 -3.45 -15.84
CA SER A 178 -8.62 -2.31 -15.91
C SER A 178 -9.14 -1.34 -16.96
N LEU A 179 -9.48 -0.11 -16.53
CA LEU A 179 -9.87 1.05 -17.35
C LEU A 179 -10.79 0.79 -18.56
#